data_AF-A0A8S9W414-F1
#
_entry.id   AF-A0A8S9W414-F1
#
_cell.length_a   1.000
_cell.length_b   1.000
_cell.length_c   1.000
_cell.angle_alpha   90.00
_cell.angle_beta   90.00
_cell.angle_gamma   90.00
#
_symmetry.space_group_name_H-M   'P 1'
#
loop_
_entity.id
_entity.type
_entity.pdbx_description
1 polymer ?
#
loop_
_entity_poly.entity_id
_entity_poly.type
_entity_poly.pdbx_seq_one_letter_code
_entity_poly.pdbx_strand_id
1 'polypeptide(L)' 'MNETVSKWWKQANRDILTAKNCIDSGDYYANVFFSEQAIEKGPKALYIRQFDDAPPRIHHIDKLASNGRCTA' A
#
# COMPACT_ATOMS: atom_id res chain seq x y z
N MET A 1 -11.05 -0.56 14.09
CA MET A 1 -10.44 -0.71 12.75
C MET A 1 -10.60 -2.17 12.35
N ASN A 2 -11.18 -2.46 11.17
CA ASN A 2 -11.33 -3.84 10.66
C ASN A 2 -9.96 -4.56 10.69
N GLU A 3 -9.93 -5.82 11.14
CA GLU A 3 -8.70 -6.62 11.24
C GLU A 3 -7.94 -6.68 9.91
N THR A 4 -8.68 -6.78 8.81
CA THR A 4 -8.12 -6.80 7.44
C THR A 4 -7.46 -5.48 7.09
N VAL A 5 -8.10 -4.35 7.40
CA VAL A 5 -7.50 -3.00 7.21
C VAL A 5 -6.22 -2.87 8.03
N SER A 6 -6.23 -3.35 9.28
CA SER A 6 -5.06 -3.33 10.16
C SER A 6 -3.89 -4.15 9.61
N LYS A 7 -4.15 -5.33 9.03
CA LYS A 7 -3.13 -6.17 8.39
C LYS A 7 -2.48 -5.46 7.20
N TRP A 8 -3.27 -4.92 6.28
CA TRP A 8 -2.75 -4.19 5.11
C TRP A 8 -1.96 -2.95 5.52
N TRP A 9 -2.48 -2.20 6.49
CA TRP A 9 -1.81 -1.00 7.01
C TRP A 9 -0.48 -1.34 7.70
N LYS A 10 -0.45 -2.38 8.56
CA LYS A 10 0.78 -2.84 9.21
C LYS A 10 1.82 -3.27 8.20
N GLN A 11 1.42 -4.01 7.16
CA GLN A 11 2.34 -4.45 6.12
C GLN A 11 2.88 -3.28 5.30
N ALA A 12 2.03 -2.32 4.91
CA ALA A 12 2.48 -1.11 4.21
C ALA A 12 3.53 -0.33 5.03
N ASN A 13 3.31 -0.18 6.34
CA ASN A 13 4.29 0.46 7.22
C ASN A 13 5.59 -0.34 7.33
N ARG A 14 5.50 -1.68 7.37
CA ARG A 14 6.68 -2.53 7.41
C ARG A 14 7.49 -2.43 6.12
N ASP A 15 6.82 -2.36 4.98
CA ASP A 15 7.45 -2.20 3.67
C ASP A 15 8.19 -0.84 3.58
N ILE A 16 7.60 0.26 4.06
CA ILE A 16 8.29 1.56 4.15
C ILE A 16 9.53 1.48 5.03
N LEU A 17 9.44 0.82 6.20
CA LEU A 17 10.58 0.66 7.10
C LEU A 17 11.70 -0.16 6.44
N THR A 18 11.35 -1.24 5.72
CA THR A 18 12.33 -2.02 4.95
C THR A 18 12.97 -1.18 3.85
N ALA A 19 12.17 -0.39 3.11
CA ALA A 19 12.70 0.50 2.08
C ALA A 19 13.72 1.49 2.64
N LYS A 20 13.46 2.06 3.82
CA LYS A 20 14.42 2.94 4.53
C LYS A 20 15.71 2.21 4.87
N ASN A 21 15.61 1.02 5.45
CA ASN A 21 16.79 0.21 5.78
C ASN A 21 17.61 -0.14 4.52
N CYS A 22 16.97 -0.36 3.37
CA CYS A 22 17.64 -0.61 2.10
C CYS A 22 18.41 0.61 1.57
N ILE A 23 17.99 1.84 1.89
CA ILE A 23 18.78 3.04 1.57
C ILE A 23 20.08 3.01 2.38
N ASP A 24 19.97 2.73 3.68
CA ASP A 24 21.12 2.72 4.59
C ASP A 24 22.11 1.59 4.27
N SER A 25 21.63 0.45 3.76
CA SER A 25 22.48 -0.68 3.34
C SER A 25 23.02 -0.57 1.92
N GLY A 26 22.56 0.41 1.12
CA GLY A 26 22.93 0.56 -0.29
C GLY A 26 22.19 -0.37 -1.27
N ASP A 27 21.18 -1.11 -0.80
CA ASP A 27 20.35 -2.02 -1.60
C ASP A 27 19.25 -1.26 -2.36
N TYR A 28 19.66 -0.34 -3.25
CA TYR A 28 18.73 0.59 -3.91
C TYR A 28 17.63 -0.09 -4.74
N TYR A 29 17.93 -1.23 -5.37
CA TYR A 29 16.92 -1.98 -6.12
C TYR A 29 15.79 -2.48 -5.19
N ALA A 30 16.16 -2.96 -4.00
CA ALA A 30 15.22 -3.45 -3.00
C ALA A 30 14.45 -2.28 -2.36
N ASN A 31 15.09 -1.13 -2.16
CA ASN A 31 14.40 0.10 -1.74
C ASN A 31 13.23 0.44 -2.67
N VAL A 32 13.47 0.46 -3.99
CA VAL A 32 12.43 0.79 -4.98
C VAL A 32 11.30 -0.22 -4.93
N PHE A 33 11.62 -1.52 -4.86
CA PHE A 33 10.63 -2.59 -4.73
C PHE A 33 9.77 -2.44 -3.47
N PHE A 34 10.38 -2.24 -2.29
CA PHE A 34 9.61 -2.09 -1.05
C PHE A 34 8.82 -0.78 -0.99
N SER A 35 9.26 0.27 -1.68
CA SER A 35 8.51 1.52 -1.82
C SER A 35 7.25 1.32 -2.66
N GLU A 36 7.34 0.62 -3.79
CA GLU A 36 6.20 0.28 -4.63
C GLU A 36 5.20 -0.63 -3.89
N GLN A 37 5.71 -1.65 -3.20
CA GLN A 37 4.92 -2.53 -2.35
C GLN A 37 4.15 -1.80 -1.23
N ALA A 38 4.73 -0.75 -0.64
CA ALA A 38 4.04 0.09 0.34
C ALA A 38 2.91 0.92 -0.29
N ILE A 39 3.18 1.50 -1.47
CA ILE A 39 2.21 2.29 -2.24
C ILE A 39 1.08 1.41 -2.76
N GLU A 40 1.28 0.12 -2.99
CA GLU A 40 0.18 -0.78 -3.37
C GLU A 40 -0.70 -1.13 -2.15
N LYS A 41 -0.10 -1.37 -0.98
CA LYS A 41 -0.82 -1.86 0.21
C LYS A 41 -1.56 -0.76 0.99
N GLY A 42 -1.04 0.46 1.01
CA GLY A 42 -1.69 1.61 1.66
C GLY A 42 -3.09 1.91 1.12
N PRO A 43 -3.24 2.14 -0.21
CA PRO A 43 -4.53 2.34 -0.86
C PRO A 43 -5.48 1.15 -0.72
N LYS A 44 -4.98 -0.10 -0.71
CA LYS A 44 -5.82 -1.28 -0.42
C LYS A 44 -6.44 -1.20 0.98
N ALA A 45 -5.67 -0.80 1.99
CA ALA A 45 -6.18 -0.58 3.34
C ALA A 45 -7.24 0.54 3.37
N LEU A 46 -7.00 1.64 2.64
CA LEU A 46 -7.95 2.74 2.54
C LEU A 46 -9.24 2.34 1.81
N TYR A 47 -9.14 1.59 0.72
CA TYR A 47 -10.26 1.09 -0.06
C TYR A 47 -11.18 0.20 0.79
N ILE A 48 -10.62 -0.81 1.48
CA ILE A 48 -11.39 -1.69 2.36
C ILE A 48 -12.07 -0.87 3.46
N ARG A 49 -11.38 0.13 4.02
CA ARG A 49 -11.98 1.01 5.04
C ARG A 49 -13.15 1.83 4.51
N GLN A 50 -13.12 2.23 3.24
CA GLN A 50 -14.10 3.13 2.64
C GLN A 50 -15.30 2.38 2.03
N PHE A 51 -15.08 1.22 1.44
CA PHE A 51 -16.09 0.48 0.68
C PHE A 51 -16.53 -0.83 1.34
N ASP A 52 -15.85 -1.26 2.41
CA ASP A 52 -16.03 -2.57 3.08
C ASP A 52 -16.02 -3.76 2.10
N ASP A 53 -15.31 -3.59 0.98
CA ASP A 53 -15.22 -4.55 -0.12
C ASP A 53 -13.75 -4.88 -0.42
N ALA A 54 -13.52 -6.02 -1.06
CA ALA A 54 -12.19 -6.46 -1.45
C ALA A 54 -11.59 -5.47 -2.46
N PRO A 55 -10.33 -5.06 -2.29
CA PRO A 55 -9.68 -4.20 -3.27
C PRO A 55 -9.55 -4.99 -4.58
N PRO A 56 -9.84 -4.38 -5.72
CA PRO A 56 -9.72 -5.04 -7.01
C PRO A 56 -8.27 -5.56 -7.20
N ARG A 57 -8.12 -6.77 -7.75
CA ARG A 57 -6.80 -7.35 -8.08
C ARG A 57 -6.23 -6.67 -9.33
N ILE A 58 -5.75 -5.46 -9.14
CA ILE A 58 -5.09 -4.66 -10.17
C ILE A 58 -3.70 -4.32 -9.67
N HIS A 59 -2.67 -4.81 -10.37
CA HIS A 59 -1.26 -4.44 -10.18
C HIS A 59 -0.92 -3.08 -10.82
N HIS A 60 -1.91 -2.20 -10.97
CA HIS A 60 -1.83 -0.91 -11.63
C HIS A 60 -2.21 0.19 -10.63
N ILE A 61 -1.20 0.89 -10.11
CA ILE A 61 -1.29 1.88 -9.02
C ILE A 61 -2.26 3.02 -9.40
N ASP A 62 -2.29 3.40 -10.68
CA ASP A 62 -3.15 4.42 -11.28
C ASP A 62 -4.65 4.09 -11.17
N LYS A 63 -4.99 2.80 -11.26
CA LYS A 63 -6.38 2.32 -11.14
C LYS A 63 -6.87 2.25 -9.68
N LEU A 64 -5.96 2.06 -8.72
CA LEU A 64 -6.30 2.10 -7.29
C LEU A 64 -6.57 3.53 -6.80
N ALA A 65 -5.80 4.52 -7.27
CA ALA A 65 -5.99 5.92 -6.89
C ALA A 65 -7.26 6.55 -7.52
N SER A 66 -7.64 6.13 -8.72
CA SER A 66 -8.77 6.69 -9.46
C SER A 66 -10.14 6.26 -8.92
N ASN A 67 -10.28 5.03 -8.40
CA ASN A 67 -11.53 4.55 -7.79
C ASN A 67 -11.78 5.10 -6.38
N GLY A 68 -10.80 5.76 -5.75
CA GLY A 68 -10.95 6.38 -4.42
C GLY A 68 -11.52 7.80 -4.42
N ARG A 69 -11.99 8.33 -5.56
CA ARG A 69 -12.61 9.67 -5.60
C ARG A 69 -13.97 9.62 -4.90
N CYS A 70 -14.03 10.22 -3.70
CA CYS A 70 -15.27 10.81 -3.21
C CYS A 70 -15.79 11.77 -4.28
N THR A 71 -16.87 11.41 -4.95
CA THR A 71 -17.78 12.41 -5.51
C THR A 71 -18.47 13.08 -4.32
N ALA A 72 -18.28 14.39 -4.22
CA ALA A 72 -18.94 15.26 -3.24
C ALA A 72 -20.46 15.24 -3.39
#